data_AF-A0A7V3RRN8-F1
#
_entry.id   AF-A0A7V3RRN8-F1
#
_cell.length_a   1.000
_cell.length_b   1.000
_cell.length_c   1.000
_cell.angle_alpha   90.00
_cell.angle_beta   90.00
_cell.angle_gamma   90.00
#
_symmetry.space_group_name_H-M   'P 1'
#
loop_
_entity.id
_entity.type
_entity.pdbx_description
1 polymer ?
#
loop_
_entity_poly.entity_id
_entity_poly.type
_entity_poly.pdbx_seq_one_letter_code
_entity_poly.pdbx_strand_id
1 'polypeptide(L)'
;MDILVRTRDHRKAVRAIQDAFPQLQVVDYPVVTRFLDPVTKAPLIDLMKPNQPLFKVAFRQTVRDAEGYLIPNLEFALACKFAAMVSPNRQERKKYLDAADFMAIVESNAPAIRLDRLRRLGERVYPGGGAEIIGLVEDAKAGRRIVF
;
A
#
# COMPACT_ATOMS: atom_id res chain seq x y z
N MET A 1 -10.43 -1.93 -4.38
CA MET A 1 -10.10 -1.97 -2.94
C MET A 1 -9.01 -2.98 -2.72
N ASP A 2 -7.98 -2.63 -1.95
CA ASP A 2 -6.82 -3.49 -1.75
C ASP A 2 -6.81 -4.01 -0.31
N ILE A 3 -6.72 -5.33 -0.13
CA ILE A 3 -6.74 -5.99 1.18
C ILE A 3 -5.52 -6.89 1.27
N LEU A 4 -4.69 -6.70 2.28
CA LEU A 4 -3.58 -7.61 2.55
C LEU A 4 -4.03 -8.76 3.45
N VAL A 5 -3.86 -9.99 2.99
CA VAL A 5 -4.32 -11.19 3.72
C VAL A 5 -3.13 -12.05 4.13
N ARG A 6 -3.11 -12.55 5.37
CA ARG A 6 -2.05 -13.48 5.80
C ARG A 6 -2.00 -14.69 4.86
N THR A 7 -0.80 -15.16 4.54
CA THR A 7 -0.62 -16.29 3.59
C THR A 7 -1.48 -17.50 3.93
N ARG A 8 -1.56 -17.87 5.22
CA ARG A 8 -2.38 -19.01 5.68
C ARG A 8 -3.89 -18.83 5.51
N ASP A 9 -4.35 -17.58 5.50
CA ASP A 9 -5.77 -17.22 5.43
C ASP A 9 -6.20 -16.84 3.99
N HIS A 10 -5.25 -16.73 3.07
CA HIS A 10 -5.48 -16.18 1.72
C HIS A 10 -6.50 -17.00 0.92
N ARG A 11 -6.39 -18.33 0.89
CA ARG A 11 -7.38 -19.20 0.22
C ARG A 11 -8.79 -19.05 0.82
N LYS A 12 -8.88 -18.91 2.14
CA LYS A 12 -10.16 -18.72 2.84
C LYS A 12 -10.78 -17.38 2.46
N ALA A 13 -9.97 -16.32 2.40
CA ALA A 13 -10.43 -15.00 1.98
C ALA A 13 -10.89 -14.98 0.52
N VAL A 14 -10.15 -15.62 -0.40
CA VAL A 14 -10.56 -15.75 -1.81
C VAL A 14 -11.94 -16.40 -1.89
N ARG A 15 -12.15 -17.53 -1.21
CA ARG A 15 -13.45 -18.22 -1.18
C ARG A 15 -14.57 -17.33 -0.64
N ALA A 16 -14.32 -16.63 0.48
CA ALA A 16 -15.33 -15.74 1.06
C ALA A 16 -15.76 -14.60 0.11
N ILE A 17 -14.82 -14.02 -0.63
CA ILE A 17 -15.14 -12.98 -1.62
C ILE A 17 -15.85 -13.60 -2.85
N GLN A 18 -15.46 -14.79 -3.29
CA GLN A 18 -16.17 -15.50 -4.37
C GLN A 18 -17.61 -15.83 -4.00
N ASP A 19 -17.85 -16.29 -2.77
CA ASP A 19 -19.21 -16.61 -2.29
C ASP A 19 -20.08 -15.34 -2.20
N ALA A 20 -19.49 -14.21 -1.79
CA ALA A 20 -20.20 -12.93 -1.69
C ALA A 20 -20.42 -12.21 -3.04
N PHE A 21 -19.51 -12.42 -4.00
CA PHE A 21 -19.51 -11.76 -5.31
C PHE A 21 -19.27 -12.77 -6.44
N PRO A 22 -20.19 -13.73 -6.64
CA PRO A 22 -20.01 -14.85 -7.58
C PRO A 22 -19.87 -14.42 -9.05
N GLN A 23 -20.30 -13.21 -9.39
CA GLN A 23 -20.22 -12.64 -10.74
C GLN A 23 -18.81 -12.16 -11.12
N LEU A 24 -17.90 -12.00 -10.16
CA LEU A 24 -16.57 -11.46 -10.42
C LEU A 24 -15.63 -12.52 -10.99
N GLN A 25 -14.84 -12.14 -11.99
CA GLN A 25 -13.81 -13.02 -12.53
C GLN A 25 -12.59 -13.02 -11.61
N VAL A 26 -12.17 -14.21 -11.17
CA VAL A 26 -10.99 -14.37 -10.31
C VAL A 26 -9.75 -14.68 -11.13
N VAL A 27 -8.67 -13.94 -10.89
CA VAL A 27 -7.36 -14.18 -11.52
C VAL A 27 -6.28 -14.19 -10.43
N ASP A 28 -5.52 -15.28 -10.36
CA ASP A 28 -4.44 -15.42 -9.39
C ASP A 28 -3.07 -15.06 -9.98
N TYR A 29 -2.37 -14.14 -9.32
CA TYR A 29 -1.01 -13.73 -9.65
C TYR A 29 -0.06 -14.01 -8.48
N PRO A 30 1.27 -13.98 -8.69
CA PRO A 30 2.23 -14.27 -7.62
C PRO A 30 2.08 -13.40 -6.37
N VAL A 31 1.67 -12.14 -6.51
CA VAL A 31 1.61 -11.16 -5.41
C VAL A 31 0.19 -10.75 -4.99
N VAL A 32 -0.83 -11.16 -5.76
CA VAL A 32 -2.21 -10.73 -5.56
C VAL A 32 -3.18 -11.71 -6.22
N THR A 33 -4.36 -11.89 -5.64
CA THR A 33 -5.51 -12.46 -6.35
C THR A 33 -6.51 -11.35 -6.62
N ARG A 34 -6.85 -11.16 -7.88
CA ARG A 34 -7.73 -10.08 -8.32
C ARG A 34 -9.13 -10.59 -8.62
N PHE A 35 -10.10 -9.79 -8.22
CA PHE A 35 -11.50 -9.92 -8.58
C PHE A 35 -11.82 -8.82 -9.57
N LEU A 36 -12.06 -9.22 -10.81
CA LEU A 36 -12.26 -8.33 -11.94
C LEU A 36 -13.74 -8.24 -12.28
N ASP A 37 -14.16 -7.06 -12.71
CA ASP A 37 -15.41 -6.89 -13.43
C ASP A 37 -15.38 -7.74 -14.73
N PRO A 38 -16.39 -8.59 -14.97
CA PRO A 38 -16.35 -9.53 -16.09
C PRO A 38 -16.43 -8.85 -17.47
N VAL A 39 -16.93 -7.61 -17.56
CA VAL A 39 -17.10 -6.87 -18.82
C VAL A 39 -15.88 -6.02 -19.12
N THR A 40 -15.54 -5.11 -18.21
CA THR A 40 -14.46 -4.13 -18.37
C THR A 40 -13.08 -4.69 -18.06
N LYS A 41 -13.01 -5.85 -17.38
CA LYS A 41 -11.79 -6.46 -16.83
C LYS A 41 -11.06 -5.57 -15.82
N ALA A 42 -11.72 -4.51 -15.32
CA ALA A 42 -11.15 -3.63 -14.31
C ALA A 42 -11.07 -4.35 -12.96
N PRO A 43 -9.97 -4.20 -12.20
CA PRO A 43 -9.86 -4.76 -10.86
C PRO A 43 -10.76 -4.00 -9.87
N LEU A 44 -11.62 -4.74 -9.17
CA LEU A 44 -12.52 -4.19 -8.15
C LEU A 44 -12.02 -4.51 -6.73
N ILE A 45 -11.54 -5.73 -6.51
CA ILE A 45 -10.98 -6.17 -5.22
C ILE A 45 -9.66 -6.90 -5.47
N ASP A 46 -8.61 -6.46 -4.79
CA ASP A 46 -7.28 -7.08 -4.83
C ASP A 46 -6.97 -7.68 -3.45
N LEU A 47 -6.84 -9.01 -3.38
CA LEU A 47 -6.37 -9.72 -2.20
C LEU A 47 -4.86 -9.93 -2.31
N MET A 48 -4.10 -9.00 -1.73
CA MET A 48 -2.64 -8.99 -1.76
C MET A 48 -2.05 -10.10 -0.89
N LYS A 49 -0.96 -10.69 -1.37
CA LYS A 49 -0.16 -11.71 -0.67
C LYS A 49 1.05 -11.03 0.01
N PRO A 50 1.35 -11.29 1.28
CA PRO A 50 2.41 -10.62 2.04
C PRO A 50 3.78 -11.25 1.77
N ASN A 51 4.12 -11.45 0.50
CA ASN A 51 5.35 -12.12 0.08
C ASN A 51 6.49 -11.15 -0.29
N GLN A 52 6.18 -9.88 -0.52
CA GLN A 52 7.19 -8.85 -0.75
C GLN A 52 7.81 -8.35 0.57
N PRO A 53 9.08 -7.89 0.58
CA PRO A 53 9.78 -7.51 1.82
C PRO A 53 9.08 -6.46 2.68
N LEU A 54 8.43 -5.46 2.06
CA LEU A 54 7.60 -4.47 2.76
C LEU A 54 6.36 -5.13 3.39
N PHE A 55 5.61 -5.93 2.63
CA PHE A 55 4.36 -6.51 3.12
C PHE A 55 4.53 -7.66 4.12
N LYS A 56 5.72 -8.26 4.20
CA LYS A 56 6.06 -9.26 5.25
C LYS A 56 5.97 -8.69 6.68
N VAL A 57 6.06 -7.38 6.86
CA VAL A 57 5.93 -6.75 8.18
C VAL A 57 4.57 -6.11 8.44
N ALA A 58 3.67 -6.11 7.46
CA ALA A 58 2.43 -5.32 7.48
C ALA A 58 1.57 -5.56 8.72
N PHE A 59 1.35 -6.81 9.13
CA PHE A 59 0.49 -7.13 10.29
C PHE A 59 1.06 -6.69 11.64
N ARG A 60 2.33 -6.25 11.70
CA ARG A 60 2.93 -5.59 12.88
C ARG A 60 2.90 -4.07 12.76
N GLN A 61 2.42 -3.56 11.64
CA GLN A 61 2.37 -2.14 11.28
C GLN A 61 0.92 -1.68 11.07
N THR A 62 0.00 -2.19 11.89
CA THR A 62 -1.43 -1.86 11.81
C THR A 62 -1.93 -1.22 13.09
N VAL A 63 -2.96 -0.39 12.96
CA VAL A 63 -3.81 0.10 14.03
C VAL A 63 -5.26 -0.30 13.74
N ARG A 64 -6.17 -0.16 14.73
CA ARG A 64 -7.61 -0.33 14.49
C ARG A 64 -8.25 1.02 14.21
N ASP A 65 -9.15 1.07 13.24
CA ASP A 65 -10.06 2.21 13.06
C ASP A 65 -11.24 2.15 14.05
N ALA A 66 -12.20 3.07 13.91
CA ALA A 66 -13.35 3.18 14.81
C ALA A 66 -14.28 1.95 14.71
N GLU A 67 -14.36 1.34 13.54
CA GLU A 67 -15.13 0.15 13.24
C GLU A 67 -14.39 -1.14 13.63
N GLY A 68 -13.13 -1.01 14.06
CA GLY A 68 -12.30 -2.11 14.52
C GLY A 68 -11.54 -2.85 13.41
N TYR A 69 -11.56 -2.37 12.16
CA TYR A 69 -10.75 -2.93 11.08
C TYR A 69 -9.28 -2.62 11.27
N LEU A 70 -8.41 -3.55 10.86
CA LEU A 70 -6.96 -3.33 10.87
C LEU A 70 -6.56 -2.54 9.63
N ILE A 71 -6.08 -1.32 9.85
CA ILE A 71 -5.55 -0.44 8.80
C ILE A 71 -4.05 -0.21 9.01
N PRO A 72 -3.29 0.17 7.96
CA PRO A 72 -1.90 0.60 8.10
C PRO A 72 -1.75 1.69 9.17
N ASN A 73 -0.70 1.60 9.99
CA ASN A 73 -0.27 2.75 10.78
C ASN A 73 0.31 3.84 9.85
N LEU A 74 0.51 5.05 10.38
CA LEU A 74 0.97 6.21 9.62
C LEU A 74 2.24 5.93 8.79
N GLU A 75 3.29 5.39 9.43
CA GLU A 75 4.56 5.14 8.75
C GLU A 75 4.43 4.07 7.65
N PHE A 76 3.59 3.06 7.86
CA PHE A 76 3.37 2.01 6.86
C PHE A 76 2.49 2.48 5.71
N ALA A 77 1.50 3.34 5.96
CA ALA A 77 0.73 3.99 4.91
C ALA A 77 1.65 4.81 3.98
N LEU A 78 2.56 5.61 4.54
CA LEU A 78 3.56 6.36 3.77
C LEU A 78 4.48 5.43 2.97
N ALA A 79 5.00 4.37 3.58
CA ALA A 79 5.84 3.39 2.89
C ALA A 79 5.12 2.69 1.73
N CYS A 80 3.82 2.38 1.89
CA CYS A 80 3.00 1.83 0.81
C CYS A 80 2.82 2.82 -0.36
N LYS A 81 2.60 4.10 -0.07
CA LYS A 81 2.51 5.14 -1.10
C LYS A 81 3.84 5.33 -1.83
N PHE A 82 4.94 5.41 -1.09
CA PHE A 82 6.28 5.44 -1.65
C PHE A 82 6.55 4.24 -2.58
N ALA A 83 6.23 3.02 -2.14
CA ALA A 83 6.39 1.82 -2.96
C ALA A 83 5.58 1.87 -4.27
N ALA A 84 4.39 2.50 -4.25
CA ALA A 84 3.58 2.68 -5.46
C ALA A 84 4.16 3.76 -6.39
N MET A 85 4.65 4.87 -5.84
CA MET A 85 5.28 5.98 -6.58
C MET A 85 6.51 5.51 -7.39
N VAL A 86 7.39 4.74 -6.76
CA VAL A 86 8.65 4.27 -7.36
C VAL A 86 8.51 2.99 -8.19
N SER A 87 7.33 2.36 -8.19
CA SER A 87 7.13 1.08 -8.88
C SER A 87 7.27 1.23 -10.41
N PRO A 88 8.10 0.41 -11.08
CA PRO A 88 8.30 0.50 -12.53
C PRO A 88 7.05 0.15 -13.33
N ASN A 89 6.14 -0.64 -12.74
CA ASN A 89 4.93 -1.13 -13.40
C ASN A 89 3.69 -0.29 -13.08
N ARG A 90 3.85 0.81 -12.32
CA ARG A 90 2.75 1.72 -12.01
C ARG A 90 2.62 2.75 -13.13
N GLN A 91 1.41 2.88 -13.68
CA GLN A 91 1.11 3.91 -14.67
C GLN A 91 1.47 5.30 -14.13
N GLU A 92 2.10 6.14 -14.94
CA GLU A 92 2.62 7.45 -14.51
C GLU A 92 1.56 8.33 -13.84
N ARG A 93 0.37 8.45 -14.46
CA ARG A 93 -0.77 9.16 -13.86
C ARG A 93 -1.13 8.65 -12.46
N LYS A 94 -1.06 7.33 -12.24
CA LYS A 94 -1.36 6.74 -10.93
C LYS A 94 -0.26 7.05 -9.92
N LYS A 95 1.01 7.12 -10.35
CA LYS A 95 2.12 7.53 -9.48
C LYS A 95 1.92 8.95 -8.94
N TYR A 96 1.45 9.89 -9.77
CA TYR A 96 1.14 11.25 -9.31
C TYR A 96 -0.02 11.31 -8.31
N LEU A 97 -1.01 10.41 -8.42
CA LEU A 97 -2.06 10.29 -7.40
C LEU A 97 -1.50 9.74 -6.09
N ASP A 98 -0.64 8.72 -6.16
CA ASP A 98 0.02 8.17 -4.98
C ASP A 98 0.93 9.21 -4.30
N ALA A 99 1.56 10.08 -5.09
CA ALA A 99 2.35 11.23 -4.63
C ALA A 99 1.48 12.30 -3.94
N ALA A 100 0.32 12.63 -4.52
CA ALA A 100 -0.65 13.53 -3.90
C ALA A 100 -1.15 13.00 -2.55
N ASP A 101 -1.50 11.71 -2.50
CA ASP A 101 -1.91 11.05 -1.25
C ASP A 101 -0.76 11.04 -0.22
N PHE A 102 0.47 10.77 -0.65
CA PHE A 102 1.65 10.80 0.21
C PHE A 102 1.83 12.18 0.85
N MET A 103 1.79 13.26 0.06
CA MET A 103 1.89 14.63 0.57
C MET A 103 0.76 14.96 1.54
N ALA A 104 -0.49 14.63 1.20
CA ALA A 104 -1.64 14.88 2.06
C ALA A 104 -1.51 14.17 3.42
N ILE A 105 -1.00 12.93 3.44
CA ILE A 105 -0.72 12.19 4.68
C ILE A 105 0.38 12.91 5.48
N VAL A 106 1.46 13.34 4.82
CA VAL A 106 2.57 14.05 5.50
C VAL A 106 2.08 15.34 6.12
N GLU A 107 1.41 16.20 5.35
CA GLU A 107 0.93 17.51 5.80
C GLU A 107 -0.02 17.40 6.99
N SER A 108 -0.97 16.44 6.92
CA SER A 108 -1.97 16.25 7.96
C SER A 108 -1.40 15.66 9.26
N ASN A 109 -0.23 15.03 9.22
CA ASN A 109 0.32 14.26 10.32
C ASN A 109 1.77 14.61 10.68
N ALA A 110 2.32 15.70 10.14
CA ALA A 110 3.76 16.00 10.19
C ALA A 110 4.42 15.85 11.59
N PRO A 111 3.79 16.30 12.70
CA PRO A 111 4.37 16.13 14.03
C PRO A 111 4.41 14.68 14.55
N ALA A 112 3.54 13.81 14.02
CA ALA A 112 3.38 12.43 14.47
C ALA A 112 4.25 11.43 13.69
N ILE A 113 4.84 11.83 12.57
CA ILE A 113 5.64 10.93 11.71
C ILE A 113 6.94 10.55 12.42
N ARG A 114 7.12 9.25 12.66
CA ARG A 114 8.39 8.73 13.17
C ARG A 114 9.34 8.35 12.05
N LEU A 115 10.24 9.29 11.76
CA LEU A 115 11.24 9.19 10.69
C LEU A 115 12.16 7.96 10.81
N ASP A 116 12.49 7.52 12.03
CA ASP A 116 13.32 6.33 12.22
C ASP A 116 12.61 5.05 11.73
N ARG A 117 11.30 4.92 12.02
CA ARG A 117 10.47 3.81 11.56
C ARG A 117 10.26 3.88 10.07
N LEU A 118 9.96 5.07 9.56
CA LEU A 118 9.74 5.29 8.13
C LEU A 118 10.97 4.93 7.31
N ARG A 119 12.16 5.35 7.73
CA ARG A 119 13.44 4.98 7.09
C ARG A 119 13.60 3.46 7.00
N ARG A 120 13.35 2.73 8.09
CA ARG A 120 13.43 1.26 8.10
C ARG A 120 12.40 0.59 7.18
N LEU A 121 11.25 1.22 6.96
CA LEU A 121 10.24 0.73 6.02
C LEU A 121 10.61 1.06 4.57
N GLY A 122 11.20 2.23 4.30
CA GLY A 122 11.72 2.60 2.98
C GLY A 122 12.78 1.62 2.47
N GLU A 123 13.71 1.19 3.34
CA GLU A 123 14.71 0.15 3.00
C GLU A 123 14.09 -1.21 2.63
N ARG A 124 12.83 -1.45 3.00
CA ARG A 124 12.10 -2.68 2.59
C ARG A 124 11.44 -2.55 1.23
N VAL A 125 11.39 -1.35 0.65
CA VAL A 125 10.93 -1.13 -0.72
C VAL A 125 12.07 -1.49 -1.68
N TYR A 126 13.24 -0.87 -1.50
CA TYR A 126 14.51 -1.24 -2.14
C TYR A 126 15.71 -0.65 -1.36
N PRO A 127 16.94 -1.13 -1.60
CA PRO A 127 18.15 -0.59 -0.96
C PRO A 127 18.34 0.91 -1.24
N GLY A 128 18.40 1.72 -0.19
CA GLY A 128 18.50 3.19 -0.29
C GLY A 128 17.14 3.91 -0.26
N GLY A 129 16.03 3.17 -0.37
CA GLY A 129 14.68 3.74 -0.29
C GLY A 129 14.38 4.36 1.08
N GLY A 130 15.13 4.01 2.12
CA GLY A 130 15.00 4.62 3.44
C GLY A 130 15.52 6.05 3.51
N ALA A 131 16.57 6.40 2.75
CA ALA A 131 17.03 7.78 2.66
C ALA A 131 16.08 8.62 1.78
N GLU A 132 15.65 8.04 0.66
CA GLU A 132 14.79 8.71 -0.31
C GLU A 132 13.43 9.08 0.27
N ILE A 133 12.73 8.14 0.92
CA ILE A 133 11.42 8.42 1.52
C ILE A 133 11.49 9.54 2.58
N ILE A 134 12.63 9.67 3.27
CA ILE A 134 12.83 10.75 4.25
C ILE A 134 13.00 12.08 3.53
N GLY A 135 13.77 12.13 2.43
CA GLY A 135 13.85 13.31 1.57
C GLY A 135 12.48 13.77 1.09
N LEU A 136 11.64 12.84 0.62
CA LEU A 136 10.28 13.13 0.16
C LEU A 136 9.39 13.69 1.27
N VAL A 137 9.52 13.19 2.51
CA VAL A 137 8.79 13.76 3.67
C VAL A 137 9.25 15.19 3.96
N GLU A 138 10.55 15.46 3.94
CA GLU A 138 11.07 16.80 4.20
C GLU A 138 10.73 17.79 3.08
N ASP A 139 10.66 17.34 1.83
CA ASP A 139 10.16 18.13 0.71
C ASP A 139 8.67 18.47 0.89
N ALA A 140 7.85 17.47 1.21
CA ALA A 140 6.41 17.68 1.46
C ALA A 140 6.17 18.64 2.65
N LYS A 141 6.86 18.47 3.77
CA LYS A 141 6.78 19.38 4.93
C LYS A 141 7.11 20.83 4.58
N ALA A 142 8.02 21.03 3.64
CA ALA A 142 8.44 22.35 3.19
C ALA A 142 7.59 22.92 2.05
N GLY A 143 6.51 22.23 1.65
CA GLY A 143 5.67 22.61 0.51
C GLY A 143 6.41 22.55 -0.83
N ARG A 144 7.50 21.78 -0.92
CA ARG A 144 8.24 21.59 -2.17
C ARG A 144 7.60 20.47 -2.98
N ARG A 145 7.76 20.57 -4.30
CA ARG A 145 7.41 19.48 -5.22
C ARG A 145 8.26 18.25 -4.92
N ILE A 146 7.62 17.12 -4.67
CA ILE A 146 8.29 15.81 -4.59
C ILE A 146 8.63 15.28 -5.98
N VAL A 147 9.83 14.71 -6.12
CA VAL A 147 10.35 14.10 -7.35
C VAL A 147 10.81 12.68 -6.99
N PHE A 148 10.35 11.68 -7.75
CA PHE A 148 10.46 10.25 -7.46
C PHE A 148 10.42 9.42 -8.75
#